data_AF-A0AAD9WSC3-F1
#
_entry.id   AF-A0AAD9WSC3-F1
#
_cell.length_a   1.000
_cell.length_b   1.000
_cell.length_c   1.000
_cell.angle_alpha   90.00
_cell.angle_beta   90.00
_cell.angle_gamma   90.00
#
_symmetry.space_group_name_H-M   'P 1'
#
loop_
_entity.id
_entity.type
_entity.pdbx_description
1 polymer ?
#
loop_
_entity_poly.entity_id
_entity_poly.type
_entity_poly.pdbx_seq_one_letter_code
_entity_poly.pdbx_strand_id
1 'polypeptide(L)'
;MAAIYSKGDDPTKYVDKWYFKDTYKKCYSSVLHGIRTEELWFKTNMPLLLPPKDVKQAGRPRKLRIKEIGEIPPNVRKIKHMQNKYTCSKCNQEGHSAKTCEKRVELRAKLKKKKNEKSDHGRLAHEVQSEVEAETQLEYDKWVLTQEHDEANDPFEWFRNVTDVLEHFTI
;
A
#
# COMPACT_ATOMS: atom_id res chain seq x y z
N MET A 1 -16.70 -39.71 10.63
CA MET A 1 -15.58 -40.63 10.94
C MET A 1 -15.75 -41.33 12.29
N ALA A 2 -16.12 -40.63 13.37
CA ALA A 2 -16.30 -41.24 14.70
C ALA A 2 -17.20 -42.50 14.70
N ALA A 3 -18.37 -42.44 14.05
CA ALA A 3 -19.30 -43.57 13.99
C ALA A 3 -18.78 -44.80 13.18
N ILE A 4 -17.81 -44.64 12.28
CA ILE A 4 -17.22 -45.74 11.50
C ILE A 4 -16.17 -46.46 12.36
N TYR A 5 -15.32 -45.69 13.05
CA TYR A 5 -14.36 -46.23 14.01
C TYR A 5 -15.04 -46.93 15.19
N SER A 6 -16.17 -46.39 15.68
CA SER A 6 -16.96 -47.05 16.74
C SER A 6 -17.54 -48.41 16.32
N LYS A 7 -17.69 -48.66 15.01
CA LYS A 7 -18.13 -49.96 14.47
C LYS A 7 -16.96 -50.91 14.17
N GLY A 8 -15.71 -50.48 14.37
CA GLY A 8 -14.52 -51.26 14.04
C GLY A 8 -14.25 -51.39 12.54
N ASP A 9 -14.95 -50.62 11.70
CA ASP A 9 -14.82 -50.65 10.25
C ASP A 9 -13.70 -49.73 9.77
N ASP A 10 -13.14 -50.07 8.61
CA ASP A 10 -12.16 -49.24 7.92
C ASP A 10 -12.84 -48.06 7.19
N PRO A 11 -12.52 -46.80 7.53
CA PRO A 11 -13.05 -45.63 6.85
C PRO A 11 -12.72 -45.55 5.37
N THR A 12 -11.62 -46.16 4.92
CA THR A 12 -11.20 -46.09 3.51
C THR A 12 -12.20 -46.74 2.55
N LYS A 13 -13.01 -47.69 3.04
CA LYS A 13 -14.09 -48.36 2.28
C LYS A 13 -15.26 -47.44 1.93
N TYR A 14 -15.41 -46.35 2.68
CA TYR A 14 -16.49 -45.37 2.51
C TYR A 14 -16.05 -44.14 1.69
N VAL A 15 -14.79 -44.11 1.26
CA VAL A 15 -14.24 -43.03 0.43
C VAL A 15 -14.54 -43.31 -1.04
N ASP A 16 -15.11 -42.33 -1.74
CA ASP A 16 -15.37 -42.45 -3.18
C ASP A 16 -14.06 -42.63 -3.96
N LYS A 17 -14.11 -43.43 -5.01
CA LYS A 17 -13.01 -43.69 -5.94
C LYS A 17 -12.37 -42.40 -6.49
N TRP A 18 -13.12 -41.31 -6.60
CA TRP A 18 -12.61 -40.02 -7.04
C TRP A 18 -11.52 -39.43 -6.12
N TYR A 19 -11.52 -39.78 -4.83
CA TYR A 19 -10.53 -39.30 -3.87
C TYR A 19 -9.30 -40.22 -3.73
N PHE A 20 -9.22 -41.31 -4.50
CA PHE A 20 -8.06 -42.19 -4.46
C PHE A 20 -6.86 -41.59 -5.18
N LYS A 21 -5.66 -41.92 -4.66
CA LYS A 21 -4.36 -41.49 -5.20
C LYS A 21 -4.21 -41.83 -6.68
N ASP A 22 -4.76 -42.97 -7.12
CA ASP A 22 -4.69 -43.38 -8.52
C ASP A 22 -5.53 -42.47 -9.41
N THR A 23 -6.72 -42.06 -8.94
CA THR A 23 -7.56 -41.11 -9.66
C THR A 23 -6.91 -39.74 -9.71
N TYR A 24 -6.32 -39.29 -8.60
CA TYR A 24 -5.51 -38.06 -8.57
C TYR A 24 -4.37 -38.10 -9.60
N LYS A 25 -3.57 -39.18 -9.61
CA LYS A 25 -2.50 -39.36 -10.60
C LYS A 25 -3.01 -39.39 -12.02
N LYS A 26 -4.18 -39.99 -12.28
CA LYS A 26 -4.82 -39.99 -13.61
C LYS A 26 -5.27 -38.59 -14.03
N CYS A 27 -5.90 -37.83 -13.13
CA CYS A 27 -6.32 -36.45 -13.40
C CYS A 27 -5.13 -35.54 -13.76
N TYR A 28 -4.00 -35.72 -13.08
CA TYR A 28 -2.76 -34.97 -13.33
C TYR A 28 -1.73 -35.75 -14.16
N SER A 29 -2.16 -36.81 -14.88
CA SER A 29 -1.24 -37.61 -15.72
C SER A 29 -0.81 -36.87 -16.97
N SER A 30 -1.67 -35.97 -17.46
CA SER A 30 -1.35 -35.10 -18.59
C SER A 30 -0.31 -34.07 -18.17
N VAL A 31 0.75 -33.97 -18.97
CA VAL A 31 1.73 -32.88 -18.83
C VAL A 31 1.02 -31.56 -19.13
N LEU A 32 0.94 -30.69 -18.14
CA LEU A 32 0.58 -29.29 -18.38
C LEU A 32 1.75 -28.65 -19.11
N HIS A 33 1.65 -28.55 -20.43
CA HIS A 33 2.62 -27.79 -21.20
C HIS A 33 2.55 -26.33 -20.75
N GLY A 34 3.71 -25.75 -20.42
CA GLY A 34 3.81 -24.33 -20.17
C GLY A 34 3.29 -23.54 -21.38
N ILE A 35 2.72 -22.36 -21.13
CA ILE A 35 2.41 -21.42 -22.20
C ILE A 35 3.73 -21.07 -22.87
N ARG A 36 3.82 -21.25 -24.19
CA ARG A 36 5.03 -20.91 -24.95
C ARG A 36 5.33 -19.41 -24.80
N THR A 37 6.60 -19.03 -24.93
CA THR A 37 6.99 -17.62 -25.04
C THR A 37 6.29 -16.95 -26.23
N GLU A 38 6.02 -15.65 -26.15
CA GLU A 38 5.33 -14.87 -27.17
C GLU A 38 5.94 -15.04 -28.57
N GLU A 39 7.27 -15.17 -28.66
CA GLU A 39 8.01 -15.41 -29.90
C GLU A 39 7.58 -16.68 -30.65
N LEU A 40 7.10 -17.70 -29.92
CA LEU A 40 6.66 -19.00 -30.44
C LEU A 40 5.13 -19.08 -30.62
N TRP A 41 4.42 -17.96 -30.50
CA TRP A 41 3.00 -17.89 -30.80
C TRP A 41 2.76 -17.80 -32.31
N PHE A 42 1.68 -18.43 -32.78
CA PHE A 42 1.32 -18.34 -34.19
C PHE A 42 0.88 -16.91 -34.52
N LYS A 43 1.64 -16.24 -35.40
CA LYS A 43 1.24 -14.95 -35.94
C LYS A 43 0.00 -15.16 -36.80
N THR A 44 -1.12 -14.60 -36.35
CA THR A 44 -2.39 -14.74 -37.05
C THR A 44 -2.74 -13.40 -37.71
N ASN A 45 -3.21 -13.41 -38.96
CA ASN A 45 -3.65 -12.19 -39.68
C ASN A 45 -5.04 -11.71 -39.23
N MET A 46 -5.47 -12.09 -38.03
CA MET A 46 -6.77 -11.72 -37.50
C MET A 46 -6.74 -10.27 -37.03
N PRO A 47 -7.86 -9.53 -37.13
CA PRO A 47 -7.95 -8.20 -36.56
C PRO A 47 -7.66 -8.27 -35.05
N LEU A 48 -6.98 -7.24 -34.53
CA LEU A 48 -6.76 -7.13 -33.09
C LEU A 48 -8.12 -7.16 -32.37
N LEU A 49 -8.21 -8.00 -31.34
CA LEU A 49 -9.37 -8.00 -30.46
C LEU A 49 -9.45 -6.64 -29.78
N LEU A 50 -10.55 -5.92 -30.03
CA LEU A 50 -10.85 -4.73 -29.25
C LEU A 50 -11.10 -5.15 -27.80
N PRO A 51 -10.67 -4.34 -26.81
CA PRO A 51 -11.04 -4.59 -25.44
C PRO A 51 -12.56 -4.70 -25.31
N PRO A 52 -13.06 -5.49 -24.36
CA PRO A 52 -14.47 -5.45 -24.01
C PRO A 52 -14.91 -4.00 -23.80
N LYS A 53 -16.10 -3.65 -24.28
CA LYS A 53 -16.65 -2.31 -24.02
C LYS A 53 -16.78 -2.14 -22.52
N ASP A 54 -16.37 -0.98 -22.00
CA ASP A 54 -16.55 -0.62 -20.61
C ASP A 54 -18.05 -0.53 -20.28
N VAL A 55 -18.62 -1.61 -19.76
CA VAL A 55 -19.97 -1.62 -19.23
C VAL A 55 -19.90 -1.25 -17.77
N LYS A 56 -20.62 -0.18 -17.38
CA LYS A 56 -20.85 0.13 -15.97
C LYS A 56 -21.60 -1.05 -15.34
N GLN A 57 -20.87 -1.88 -14.60
CA GLN A 57 -21.45 -2.96 -13.82
C GLN A 57 -22.47 -2.37 -12.83
N ALA A 58 -23.58 -3.08 -12.62
CA ALA A 58 -24.49 -2.73 -11.55
C ALA A 58 -23.69 -2.69 -10.25
N GLY A 59 -23.63 -1.50 -9.63
CA GLY A 59 -22.96 -1.34 -8.36
C GLY A 59 -23.62 -2.22 -7.30
N ARG A 60 -22.92 -2.38 -6.17
CA ARG A 60 -23.47 -3.08 -5.01
C ARG A 60 -24.87 -2.55 -4.68
N PRO A 61 -25.87 -3.42 -4.47
CA PRO A 61 -27.20 -2.97 -4.04
C PRO A 61 -27.09 -2.17 -2.73
N ARG A 62 -27.94 -1.15 -2.61
CA ARG A 62 -27.93 -0.27 -1.44
C ARG A 62 -28.24 -1.09 -0.18
N LYS A 63 -27.47 -0.88 0.89
CA LYS A 63 -27.71 -1.53 2.19
C LYS A 63 -29.05 -1.13 2.81
N LEU A 64 -29.54 0.08 2.52
CA LEU A 64 -30.79 0.62 3.05
C LEU A 64 -31.83 0.76 1.95
N ARG A 65 -33.09 0.50 2.31
CA ARG A 65 -34.28 0.73 1.47
C ARG A 65 -34.45 2.22 1.14
N ILE A 66 -34.93 2.52 -0.07
CA ILE A 66 -35.37 3.87 -0.46
C ILE A 66 -36.73 4.15 0.22
N LYS A 67 -36.81 5.24 0.97
CA LYS A 67 -38.03 5.64 1.68
C LYS A 67 -38.94 6.47 0.78
N GLU A 68 -40.25 6.32 0.96
CA GLU A 68 -41.25 7.13 0.24
C GLU A 68 -41.38 8.53 0.83
N ILE A 69 -41.97 9.44 0.06
CA ILE A 69 -42.21 10.84 0.45
C ILE A 69 -43.20 10.85 1.61
N GLY A 70 -42.74 11.24 2.81
CA GLY A 70 -43.55 11.26 4.04
C GLY A 70 -43.07 10.30 5.14
N GLU A 71 -42.16 9.38 4.83
CA GLU A 71 -41.54 8.55 5.86
C GLU A 71 -40.54 9.36 6.70
N ILE A 72 -40.95 9.75 7.92
CA ILE A 72 -40.10 10.48 8.87
C ILE A 72 -38.93 9.57 9.30
N PRO A 73 -37.66 9.98 9.15
CA PRO A 73 -36.55 9.21 9.69
C PRO A 73 -36.61 9.21 11.23
N PRO A 74 -36.32 8.08 11.90
CA PRO A 74 -36.42 7.94 13.37
C PRO A 74 -35.42 8.80 14.16
N ASN A 75 -34.67 9.67 13.50
CA ASN A 75 -33.59 10.43 14.10
C ASN A 75 -33.81 11.94 13.94
N VAL A 76 -34.80 12.44 14.68
CA VAL A 76 -35.15 13.87 14.84
C VAL A 76 -33.98 14.69 15.44
N ARG A 77 -32.92 14.03 15.95
CA ARG A 77 -31.80 14.69 16.64
C ARG A 77 -30.71 15.27 15.74
N LYS A 78 -30.84 15.20 14.40
CA LYS A 78 -29.80 15.66 13.45
C LYS A 78 -30.22 16.82 12.54
N ILE A 79 -31.14 17.68 12.99
CA ILE A 79 -31.55 18.91 12.27
C ILE A 79 -30.57 20.09 12.55
N LYS A 80 -29.35 19.85 13.05
CA LYS A 80 -28.39 20.94 13.32
C LYS A 80 -27.89 21.66 12.05
N HIS A 81 -28.08 21.11 10.85
CA HIS A 81 -27.59 21.74 9.62
C HIS A 81 -28.58 22.74 8.99
N MET A 82 -29.87 22.72 9.34
CA MET A 82 -30.83 23.64 8.72
C MET A 82 -30.80 25.06 9.32
N GLN A 83 -30.19 25.25 10.50
CA GLN A 83 -30.21 26.52 11.23
C GLN A 83 -28.84 27.21 11.37
N ASN A 84 -27.75 26.55 10.97
CA ASN A 84 -26.44 27.21 10.98
C ASN A 84 -26.30 28.08 9.74
N LYS A 85 -26.20 29.40 9.95
CA LYS A 85 -25.70 30.32 8.94
C LYS A 85 -24.35 29.79 8.45
N TYR A 86 -24.26 29.40 7.19
CA TYR A 86 -23.01 28.88 6.64
C TYR A 86 -22.09 30.05 6.32
N THR A 87 -20.87 29.98 6.85
CA THR A 87 -19.81 30.94 6.59
C THR A 87 -18.95 30.44 5.43
N CYS A 88 -18.51 31.37 4.58
CA CYS A 88 -17.58 31.06 3.51
C CYS A 88 -16.21 30.72 4.10
N SER A 89 -15.69 29.51 3.88
CA SER A 89 -14.35 29.10 4.38
C SER A 89 -13.16 29.86 3.78
N LYS A 90 -13.40 30.75 2.81
CA LYS A 90 -12.36 31.56 2.18
C LYS A 90 -12.28 32.97 2.77
N CYS A 91 -13.42 33.65 2.94
CA CYS A 91 -13.46 35.03 3.46
C CYS A 91 -14.15 35.16 4.83
N ASN A 92 -14.62 34.06 5.41
CA ASN A 92 -15.34 33.97 6.69
C ASN A 92 -16.61 34.84 6.78
N GLN A 93 -17.16 35.28 5.64
CA GLN A 93 -18.43 36.01 5.58
C GLN A 93 -19.62 35.06 5.37
N GLU A 94 -20.77 35.41 5.93
CA GLU A 94 -22.03 34.65 5.80
C GLU A 94 -22.70 34.93 4.44
N GLY A 95 -23.61 34.04 4.02
CA GLY A 95 -24.50 34.28 2.86
C GLY A 95 -24.00 33.74 1.51
N HIS A 96 -22.77 33.22 1.43
CA HIS A 96 -22.26 32.59 0.22
C HIS A 96 -21.29 31.44 0.51
N SER A 97 -21.16 30.52 -0.44
CA SER A 97 -20.27 29.37 -0.32
C SER A 97 -18.88 29.73 -0.83
N ALA A 98 -17.85 28.99 -0.42
CA ALA A 98 -16.50 29.13 -0.97
C ALA A 98 -16.43 29.00 -2.51
N LYS A 99 -17.42 28.37 -3.14
CA LYS A 99 -17.55 28.27 -4.60
C LYS A 99 -18.00 29.58 -5.25
N THR A 100 -18.89 30.33 -4.60
CA THR A 100 -19.50 31.57 -5.10
C THR A 100 -18.89 32.83 -4.48
N CYS A 101 -17.79 32.68 -3.74
CA CYS A 101 -17.08 33.81 -3.15
C CYS A 101 -16.46 34.71 -4.21
N GLU A 102 -16.77 36.00 -4.15
CA GLU A 102 -16.24 37.02 -5.06
C GLU A 102 -14.71 37.14 -4.93
N LYS A 103 -14.19 37.08 -3.70
CA LYS A 103 -12.74 37.16 -3.40
C LYS A 103 -11.98 35.85 -3.65
N ARG A 104 -12.59 34.86 -4.31
CA ARG A 104 -12.02 33.51 -4.47
C ARG A 104 -10.68 33.51 -5.22
N VAL A 105 -10.54 34.33 -6.25
CA VAL A 105 -9.35 34.37 -7.10
C VAL A 105 -8.16 34.98 -6.33
N GLU A 106 -8.39 36.12 -5.71
CA GLU A 106 -7.37 36.84 -4.93
C GLU A 106 -6.88 36.02 -3.72
N LEU A 107 -7.81 35.41 -2.97
CA LEU A 107 -7.46 34.57 -1.83
C LEU A 107 -6.67 33.34 -2.26
N ARG A 108 -6.95 32.77 -3.45
CA ARG A 108 -6.16 31.68 -4.02
C ARG A 108 -4.73 32.12 -4.39
N ALA A 109 -4.57 33.30 -4.96
CA ALA A 109 -3.24 33.84 -5.30
C ALA A 109 -2.40 34.07 -4.03
N LYS A 110 -2.98 34.66 -2.98
CA LYS A 110 -2.32 34.86 -1.68
C LYS A 110 -1.89 33.55 -1.02
N LEU A 111 -2.71 32.51 -1.10
CA LEU A 111 -2.37 31.18 -0.58
C LEU A 111 -1.25 30.49 -1.37
N LYS A 112 -1.23 30.65 -2.71
CA LYS A 112 -0.13 30.13 -3.54
C LYS A 112 1.20 30.82 -3.20
N LYS A 113 1.20 32.14 -3.03
CA LYS A 113 2.40 32.89 -2.65
C LYS A 113 2.97 32.40 -1.32
N LYS A 114 2.14 32.28 -0.28
CA LYS A 114 2.54 31.72 1.02
C LYS A 114 3.07 30.27 0.93
N LYS A 115 2.57 29.46 0.00
CA LYS A 115 3.04 28.09 -0.19
C LYS A 115 4.42 28.07 -0.85
N ASN A 116 4.64 28.93 -1.85
CA ASN A 116 5.94 29.07 -2.51
C ASN A 116 7.00 29.61 -1.54
N GLU A 117 6.67 30.65 -0.74
CA GLU A 117 7.59 31.18 0.29
C GLU A 117 8.01 30.10 1.30
N LYS A 118 7.09 29.20 1.67
CA LYS A 118 7.40 28.07 2.56
C LYS A 118 8.23 26.98 1.88
N SER A 119 8.02 26.71 0.59
CA SER A 119 8.84 25.74 -0.13
C SER A 119 10.26 26.25 -0.37
N ASP A 120 10.40 27.55 -0.64
CA ASP A 120 11.71 28.18 -0.85
C ASP A 120 12.53 28.15 0.44
N HIS A 121 11.88 28.42 1.59
CA HIS A 121 12.54 28.28 2.89
C HIS A 121 12.93 26.82 3.21
N GLY A 122 12.07 25.85 2.90
CA GLY A 122 12.38 24.42 3.10
C GLY A 122 13.50 23.90 2.19
N ARG A 123 13.61 24.42 0.96
CA ARG A 123 14.68 24.07 0.03
C ARG A 123 16.04 24.58 0.50
N LEU A 124 16.10 25.85 0.92
CA LEU A 124 17.31 26.45 1.51
C LEU A 124 17.76 25.68 2.76
N ALA A 125 16.82 25.30 3.64
CA ALA A 125 17.16 24.51 4.83
C ALA A 125 17.73 23.12 4.48
N HIS A 126 17.20 22.45 3.45
CA HIS A 126 17.72 21.16 3.00
C HIS A 126 19.09 21.28 2.33
N GLU A 127 19.33 22.33 1.56
CA GLU A 127 20.61 22.59 0.89
C GLU A 127 21.72 22.86 1.93
N VAL A 128 21.45 23.72 2.91
CA VAL A 128 22.36 23.97 4.04
C VAL A 128 22.65 22.70 4.82
N GLN A 129 21.64 21.87 5.09
CA GLN A 129 21.82 20.59 5.80
C GLN A 129 22.74 19.64 5.01
N SER A 130 22.56 19.56 3.69
CA SER A 130 23.40 18.69 2.83
C SER A 130 24.85 19.16 2.72
N GLU A 131 25.09 20.47 2.77
CA GLU A 131 26.45 21.03 2.79
C GLU A 131 27.16 20.70 4.11
N VAL A 132 26.47 20.87 5.25
CA VAL A 132 27.01 20.52 6.57
C VAL A 132 27.32 19.03 6.66
N GLU A 133 26.43 18.16 6.17
CA GLU A 133 26.66 16.71 6.14
C GLU A 133 27.88 16.35 5.26
N ALA A 134 28.04 16.98 4.10
CA ALA A 134 29.19 16.75 3.23
C ALA A 134 30.51 17.23 3.87
N GLU A 135 30.49 18.38 4.57
CA GLU A 135 31.66 18.88 5.31
C GLU A 135 32.06 17.95 6.45
N THR A 136 31.08 17.45 7.22
CA THR A 136 31.34 16.48 8.30
C THR A 136 31.92 15.16 7.78
N GLN A 137 31.46 14.70 6.61
CA GLN A 137 31.99 13.48 5.99
C GLN A 137 33.43 13.70 5.50
N LEU A 138 33.72 14.84 4.89
CA LEU A 138 35.08 15.20 4.47
C LEU A 138 36.02 15.37 5.66
N GLU A 139 35.53 15.87 6.79
CA GLU A 139 36.30 15.96 8.04
C GLU A 139 36.63 14.57 8.59
N TYR A 140 35.66 13.65 8.60
CA TYR A 140 35.88 12.25 8.98
C TYR A 140 36.89 11.56 8.07
N ASP A 141 36.74 11.69 6.75
CA ASP A 141 37.64 11.08 5.77
C ASP A 141 39.07 11.64 5.90
N LYS A 142 39.22 12.94 6.21
CA LYS A 142 40.52 13.55 6.53
C LYS A 142 41.10 13.02 7.83
N TRP A 143 40.29 12.86 8.88
CA TRP A 143 40.71 12.29 10.15
C TRP A 143 41.29 10.87 9.96
N VAL A 144 40.60 10.02 9.17
CA VAL A 144 41.05 8.66 8.82
C VAL A 144 42.43 8.66 8.14
N LEU A 145 42.72 9.64 7.28
CA LEU A 145 43.99 9.72 6.54
C LEU A 145 45.17 10.25 7.36
N THR A 146 44.93 10.83 8.53
CA THR A 146 45.98 11.44 9.38
C THR A 146 46.46 10.54 10.53
N GLN A 147 45.90 9.33 10.69
CA GLN A 147 46.34 8.37 11.69
C GLN A 147 47.47 7.49 11.12
N GLU A 148 48.68 7.66 11.63
CA GLU A 148 49.65 6.56 11.64
C GLU A 148 49.05 5.37 12.39
N HIS A 149 49.30 4.17 11.86
CA HIS A 149 48.68 2.92 12.26
C HIS A 149 49.27 2.42 13.59
N ASP A 150 48.83 3.00 14.71
CA ASP A 150 48.98 2.36 16.02
C ASP A 150 47.76 1.45 16.25
N GLU A 151 47.95 0.16 15.95
CA GLU A 151 46.95 -0.93 16.01
C GLU A 151 46.30 -1.15 17.39
N ALA A 152 46.67 -0.38 18.41
CA ALA A 152 46.26 -0.60 19.80
C ALA A 152 44.99 0.15 20.24
N ASN A 153 44.28 0.85 19.33
CA ASN A 153 43.05 1.54 19.71
C ASN A 153 42.01 1.61 18.57
N ASP A 154 41.73 0.48 17.93
CA ASP A 154 40.57 0.31 17.04
C ASP A 154 39.27 0.17 17.88
N PRO A 155 38.33 1.13 17.82
CA PRO A 155 37.07 1.06 18.58
C PRO A 155 36.17 -0.13 18.22
N PHE A 156 36.45 -0.84 17.12
CA PHE A 156 35.71 -2.00 16.66
C PHE A 156 36.39 -3.35 16.92
N GLU A 157 37.56 -3.39 17.59
CA GLU A 157 38.19 -4.67 17.99
C GLU A 157 37.32 -5.51 18.93
N TRP A 158 36.45 -4.88 19.74
CA TRP A 158 35.51 -5.60 20.61
C TRP A 158 34.53 -6.47 19.82
N PHE A 159 34.17 -6.09 18.59
CA PHE A 159 33.19 -6.83 17.79
C PHE A 159 33.75 -8.12 17.21
N ARG A 160 35.06 -8.22 16.96
CA ARG A 160 35.67 -9.44 16.39
C ARG A 160 35.85 -10.56 17.43
N ASN A 161 36.05 -10.22 18.71
CA ASN A 161 36.23 -11.21 19.78
C ASN A 161 34.92 -11.88 20.26
N VAL A 162 33.75 -11.41 19.81
CA VAL A 162 32.45 -11.99 20.22
C VAL A 162 32.02 -13.16 19.34
N THR A 163 32.53 -13.26 18.10
CA THR A 163 32.18 -14.36 17.18
C THR A 163 32.99 -15.64 17.41
N ASP A 164 34.18 -15.56 17.99
CA ASP A 164 35.07 -16.73 18.18
C ASP A 164 34.71 -17.60 19.39
N VAL A 165 33.83 -17.16 20.30
CA VAL A 165 33.39 -17.97 21.45
C VAL A 165 32.20 -18.87 21.11
N LEU A 166 31.53 -18.67 19.96
CA LEU A 166 30.32 -19.41 19.57
C LEU A 166 30.53 -20.55 18.56
N GLU A 167 31.76 -20.80 18.09
CA GLU A 167 32.07 -21.95 17.22
C GLU A 167 32.62 -23.19 17.97
N HIS A 168 32.72 -23.14 19.30
CA HIS A 168 33.14 -24.29 20.12
C HIS A 168 32.00 -25.04 20.83
N PHE A 169 30.73 -24.73 20.51
CA PHE A 169 29.57 -25.46 20.99
C PHE A 169 28.63 -25.86 19.86
N THR A 170 29.12 -26.72 18.97
CA THR A 170 28.26 -27.62 18.18
C THR A 170 28.80 -29.04 18.24
N ILE A 171 27.96 -29.92 18.79
CA ILE A 171 28.08 -31.39 18.89
C ILE A 171 27.92 -32.02 17.51
#